data_AF-A0A2E1MWH1-F1
#
_entry.id   AF-A0A2E1MWH1-F1
#
_cell.length_a   1.000
_cell.length_b   1.000
_cell.length_c   1.000
_cell.angle_alpha   90.00
_cell.angle_beta   90.00
_cell.angle_gamma   90.00
#
_symmetry.space_group_name_H-M   'P 1'
#
loop_
_entity.id
_entity.type
_entity.pdbx_description
1 polymer ?
#
loop_
_entity_poly.entity_id
_entity_poly.type
_entity_poly.pdbx_seq_one_letter_code
_entity_poly.pdbx_strand_id
1 'polypeptide(L)'
;MKKYIYILLAGLSFLIGSNISSDYNQFKNFRAIEDYDESLKMLFKIKNDTLVANYNIAEIYLNEYSNYTIALDYFSIILDSLDRVSENKNENLELYKKSLFMSSYICSNYLGMYTKGFNGYNSFLEQFPNDELSESAKYELEILNSFEQSKNNLLKK
;
A
#
# COMPACT_ATOMS: atom_id res chain seq x y z
N MET A 1 -27.65 -40.63 -0.81
CA MET A 1 -28.12 -39.28 -1.21
C MET A 1 -27.14 -38.24 -0.66
N LYS A 2 -26.20 -37.75 -1.47
CA LYS A 2 -25.32 -36.61 -1.15
C LYS A 2 -25.09 -35.81 -2.45
N LYS A 3 -25.99 -34.87 -2.75
CA LYS A 3 -25.92 -34.03 -3.96
C LYS A 3 -26.59 -32.65 -3.74
N TYR A 4 -26.39 -32.01 -2.58
CA TYR A 4 -27.00 -30.69 -2.31
C TYR A 4 -26.14 -29.76 -1.42
N ILE A 5 -24.82 -29.67 -1.63
CA ILE A 5 -23.96 -28.71 -0.89
C ILE A 5 -23.19 -27.72 -1.80
N TYR A 6 -23.28 -27.83 -3.13
CA TYR A 6 -22.49 -26.96 -4.02
C TYR A 6 -23.21 -25.72 -4.58
N ILE A 7 -24.51 -25.53 -4.33
CA ILE A 7 -25.30 -24.42 -4.93
C ILE A 7 -25.38 -23.18 -4.02
N LEU A 8 -25.15 -23.32 -2.71
CA LEU A 8 -25.26 -22.20 -1.76
C LEU A 8 -24.03 -21.28 -1.72
N LEU A 9 -22.84 -21.78 -2.09
CA LEU A 9 -21.60 -20.98 -2.09
C LEU A 9 -21.49 -20.00 -3.26
N ALA A 10 -21.99 -20.38 -4.45
CA ALA A 10 -21.91 -19.54 -5.65
C ALA A 10 -22.84 -18.29 -5.59
N GLY A 11 -24.00 -18.42 -4.96
CA GLY A 11 -24.92 -17.30 -4.75
C GLY A 11 -24.40 -16.27 -3.74
N LEU A 12 -23.71 -16.74 -2.70
CA LEU A 12 -23.13 -15.86 -1.68
C LEU A 12 -21.93 -15.07 -2.22
N SER A 13 -21.05 -15.71 -3.00
CA SER A 13 -19.93 -15.02 -3.66
C SER A 13 -20.38 -13.95 -4.65
N PHE A 14 -21.50 -14.18 -5.36
CA PHE A 14 -22.05 -13.22 -6.31
C PHE A 14 -22.62 -11.97 -5.60
N LEU A 15 -23.35 -12.16 -4.50
CA LEU A 15 -23.91 -11.06 -3.70
C LEU A 15 -22.83 -10.22 -2.99
N ILE A 16 -21.77 -10.86 -2.49
CA ILE A 16 -20.62 -10.15 -1.90
C ILE A 16 -19.90 -9.31 -2.97
N GLY A 17 -19.65 -9.89 -4.14
CA GLY A 17 -19.01 -9.18 -5.26
C GLY A 17 -19.81 -7.96 -5.75
N SER A 18 -21.15 -8.03 -5.77
CA SER A 18 -21.99 -6.89 -6.16
C SER A 18 -21.92 -5.73 -5.17
N ASN A 19 -21.80 -6.01 -3.87
CA ASN A 19 -21.69 -4.97 -2.83
C ASN A 19 -20.33 -4.27 -2.88
N ILE A 20 -19.23 -5.03 -3.06
CA ILE A 20 -17.88 -4.45 -3.17
C ILE A 20 -17.78 -3.48 -4.35
N SER A 21 -18.29 -3.88 -5.53
CA SER A 21 -18.26 -3.01 -6.72
C SER A 21 -19.10 -1.75 -6.52
N SER A 22 -20.27 -1.86 -5.87
CA SER A 22 -21.12 -0.71 -5.57
C SER A 22 -20.46 0.29 -4.61
N ASP A 23 -19.94 -0.19 -3.47
CA ASP A 23 -19.27 0.66 -2.49
C ASP A 23 -18.01 1.30 -3.09
N TYR A 24 -17.23 0.58 -3.91
CA TYR A 24 -16.06 1.16 -4.59
C TYR A 24 -16.44 2.23 -5.63
N ASN A 25 -17.56 2.07 -6.33
CA ASN A 25 -18.05 3.12 -7.23
C ASN A 25 -18.52 4.37 -6.46
N GLN A 26 -19.17 4.20 -5.32
CA GLN A 26 -19.53 5.32 -4.45
C GLN A 26 -18.30 6.04 -3.91
N PHE A 27 -17.28 5.30 -3.46
CA PHE A 27 -15.97 5.85 -3.11
C PHE A 27 -15.44 6.79 -4.21
N LYS A 28 -15.40 6.33 -5.47
CA LYS A 28 -14.88 7.15 -6.58
C LYS A 28 -15.70 8.43 -6.79
N ASN A 29 -17.02 8.36 -6.62
CA ASN A 29 -17.89 9.52 -6.76
C ASN A 29 -17.62 10.56 -5.67
N PHE A 30 -17.48 10.12 -4.40
CA PHE A 30 -17.13 11.01 -3.29
C PHE A 30 -15.72 11.59 -3.45
N ARG A 31 -14.74 10.78 -3.88
CA ARG A 31 -13.37 11.25 -4.12
C ARG A 31 -13.31 12.29 -5.25
N ALA A 32 -14.14 12.15 -6.28
CA ALA A 32 -14.21 13.11 -7.39
C ALA A 32 -14.75 14.50 -6.99
N ILE A 33 -15.48 14.58 -5.88
CA ILE A 33 -15.99 15.84 -5.31
C ILE A 33 -15.23 16.24 -4.04
N GLU A 34 -14.08 15.62 -3.79
CA GLU A 34 -13.19 15.89 -2.64
C GLU A 34 -13.87 15.65 -1.26
N ASP A 35 -14.92 14.81 -1.22
CA ASP A 35 -15.54 14.38 0.03
C ASP A 35 -14.79 13.17 0.59
N TYR A 36 -13.66 13.46 1.24
CA TYR A 36 -12.75 12.42 1.73
C TYR A 36 -13.31 11.63 2.92
N ASP A 37 -14.19 12.25 3.73
CA ASP A 37 -14.83 11.57 4.85
C ASP A 37 -15.81 10.49 4.35
N GLU A 38 -16.67 10.82 3.38
CA GLU A 38 -17.55 9.82 2.75
C GLU A 38 -16.77 8.82 1.90
N SER A 39 -15.69 9.24 1.25
CA SER A 39 -14.76 8.33 0.55
C SER A 39 -14.22 7.26 1.50
N LEU A 40 -13.71 7.67 2.66
CA LEU A 40 -13.20 6.76 3.68
C LEU A 40 -14.30 5.84 4.23
N LYS A 41 -15.50 6.37 4.49
CA LYS A 41 -16.64 5.55 4.94
C LYS A 41 -16.94 4.42 3.95
N MET A 42 -16.90 4.68 2.65
CA MET A 42 -17.11 3.63 1.64
C MET A 42 -15.97 2.62 1.61
N LEU A 43 -14.72 3.09 1.64
CA LEU A 43 -13.54 2.21 1.65
C LEU A 43 -13.49 1.32 2.90
N PHE A 44 -13.86 1.83 4.08
CA PHE A 44 -13.86 1.06 5.31
C PHE A 44 -14.83 -0.12 5.34
N LYS A 45 -15.88 -0.09 4.51
CA LYS A 45 -16.80 -1.22 4.34
C LYS A 45 -16.14 -2.41 3.64
N ILE A 46 -15.23 -2.14 2.71
CA ILE A 46 -14.66 -3.14 1.78
C ILE A 46 -13.17 -3.40 1.99
N LYS A 47 -12.51 -2.72 2.94
CA LYS A 47 -11.06 -2.84 3.19
C LYS A 47 -10.58 -4.27 3.47
N ASN A 48 -11.43 -5.14 3.99
CA ASN A 48 -11.06 -6.52 4.28
C ASN A 48 -11.23 -7.45 3.07
N ASP A 49 -11.92 -6.98 2.03
CA ASP A 49 -12.25 -7.76 0.83
C ASP A 49 -11.32 -7.44 -0.35
N THR A 50 -10.64 -6.29 -0.34
CA THR A 50 -9.71 -5.89 -1.40
C THR A 50 -8.56 -5.01 -0.90
N LEU A 51 -7.34 -5.31 -1.37
CA LEU A 51 -6.14 -4.51 -1.07
C LEU A 51 -6.16 -3.12 -1.72
N VAL A 52 -6.88 -2.97 -2.83
CA VAL A 52 -7.08 -1.66 -3.49
C VAL A 52 -7.74 -0.68 -2.53
N ALA A 53 -8.66 -1.14 -1.67
CA ALA A 53 -9.29 -0.27 -0.69
C ALA A 53 -8.30 0.19 0.39
N ASN A 54 -7.43 -0.69 0.90
CA ASN A 54 -6.37 -0.31 1.83
C ASN A 54 -5.41 0.70 1.22
N TYR A 55 -5.05 0.52 -0.06
CA TYR A 55 -4.19 1.46 -0.77
C TYR A 55 -4.82 2.85 -0.87
N ASN A 56 -6.09 2.93 -1.27
CA ASN A 56 -6.80 4.22 -1.34
C ASN A 56 -6.99 4.87 0.03
N ILE A 57 -7.20 4.09 1.09
CA ILE A 57 -7.25 4.61 2.47
C ILE A 57 -5.89 5.23 2.82
N ALA A 58 -4.78 4.53 2.54
CA ALA A 58 -3.44 5.03 2.80
C ALA A 58 -3.17 6.34 2.05
N GLU A 59 -3.53 6.43 0.77
CA GLU A 59 -3.38 7.64 -0.03
C GLU A 59 -4.17 8.82 0.52
N ILE A 60 -5.41 8.62 0.95
CA ILE A 60 -6.22 9.69 1.52
C ILE A 60 -5.60 10.18 2.84
N TYR A 61 -5.19 9.27 3.72
CA TYR A 61 -4.52 9.67 4.96
C TYR A 61 -3.19 10.37 4.72
N LEU A 62 -2.43 9.94 3.72
CA LEU A 62 -1.17 10.56 3.35
C LEU A 62 -1.37 11.98 2.81
N ASN A 63 -2.22 12.14 1.80
CA ASN A 63 -2.29 13.37 1.01
C ASN A 63 -3.24 14.40 1.61
N GLU A 64 -4.40 13.97 2.10
CA GLU A 64 -5.47 14.88 2.48
C GLU A 64 -5.44 15.22 3.96
N TYR A 65 -5.09 14.24 4.80
CA TYR A 65 -5.03 14.43 6.25
C TYR A 65 -3.61 14.58 6.81
N SER A 66 -2.57 14.39 6.00
CA SER A 66 -1.17 14.35 6.45
C SER A 66 -0.94 13.41 7.66
N ASN A 67 -1.74 12.34 7.77
CA ASN A 67 -1.63 11.38 8.85
C ASN A 67 -0.73 10.21 8.44
N TYR A 68 0.57 10.46 8.53
CA TYR A 68 1.62 9.58 8.02
C TYR A 68 1.66 8.21 8.72
N THR A 69 1.37 8.17 10.03
CA THR A 69 1.34 6.90 10.78
C THR A 69 0.20 6.01 10.29
N ILE A 70 -1.02 6.55 10.15
CA ILE A 70 -2.16 5.76 9.65
C ILE A 70 -1.94 5.35 8.19
N ALA A 71 -1.40 6.25 7.36
CA ALA A 71 -1.05 5.90 5.99
C ALA A 71 -0.06 4.73 5.92
N LEU A 72 0.99 4.76 6.75
CA LEU A 72 1.97 3.69 6.85
C LEU A 72 1.36 2.36 7.32
N ASP A 73 0.43 2.39 8.28
CA ASP A 73 -0.26 1.19 8.76
C ASP A 73 -1.05 0.52 7.62
N TYR A 74 -1.77 1.31 6.80
CA TYR A 74 -2.54 0.78 5.68
C TYR A 74 -1.67 0.29 4.51
N PHE A 75 -0.55 0.96 4.21
CA PHE A 75 0.42 0.39 3.26
C PHE A 75 1.04 -0.92 3.77
N SER A 76 1.28 -1.04 5.08
CA SER A 76 1.84 -2.26 5.67
C SER A 76 0.91 -3.46 5.52
N ILE A 77 -0.41 -3.26 5.60
CA ILE A 77 -1.39 -4.32 5.31
C ILE A 77 -1.17 -4.92 3.90
N ILE A 78 -0.90 -4.09 2.90
CA ILE A 78 -0.67 -4.55 1.53
C ILE A 78 0.64 -5.34 1.44
N LEU A 79 1.70 -4.83 2.07
CA LEU A 79 3.01 -5.47 2.10
C LEU A 79 2.98 -6.82 2.83
N ASP A 80 2.18 -6.94 3.88
CA ASP A 80 2.05 -8.17 4.67
C ASP A 80 1.13 -9.19 3.97
N SER A 81 0.20 -8.73 3.14
CA SER A 81 -0.78 -9.59 2.44
C SER A 81 -0.26 -10.17 1.13
N LEU A 82 0.82 -9.62 0.58
CA LEU A 82 1.36 -10.01 -0.72
C LEU A 82 2.77 -10.59 -0.55
N ASP A 83 3.00 -11.75 -1.16
CA ASP A 83 4.35 -12.30 -1.26
C ASP A 83 5.14 -11.55 -2.34
N ARG A 84 6.40 -11.26 -2.01
CA ARG A 84 7.38 -10.53 -2.84
C ARG A 84 7.59 -11.18 -4.22
N VAL A 85 7.29 -12.47 -4.32
CA VAL A 85 7.63 -13.35 -5.45
C VAL A 85 6.46 -13.61 -6.39
N SER A 86 5.44 -12.74 -6.43
CA SER A 86 4.38 -12.87 -7.44
C SER A 86 4.91 -12.53 -8.85
N GLU A 87 5.41 -13.54 -9.56
CA GLU A 87 5.91 -13.49 -10.96
C GLU A 87 4.87 -13.04 -12.01
N ASN A 88 3.64 -12.71 -11.58
CA ASN A 88 2.58 -12.28 -12.47
C ASN A 88 2.44 -10.75 -12.46
N LYS A 89 2.55 -10.14 -13.65
CA LYS A 89 2.17 -8.75 -13.94
C LYS A 89 0.66 -8.57 -13.75
N ASN A 90 0.22 -8.42 -12.52
CA ASN A 90 -1.16 -8.11 -12.19
C ASN A 90 -1.22 -6.92 -11.23
N GLU A 91 -2.43 -6.42 -11.01
CA GLU A 91 -2.74 -5.26 -10.17
C GLU A 91 -2.11 -5.34 -8.77
N ASN A 92 -1.97 -6.53 -8.19
CA ASN A 92 -1.37 -6.72 -6.86
C ASN A 92 0.13 -6.43 -6.85
N LEU A 93 0.87 -6.78 -7.91
CA LEU A 93 2.30 -6.48 -8.00
C LEU A 93 2.53 -4.96 -8.01
N GLU A 94 1.70 -4.22 -8.76
CA GLU A 94 1.78 -2.75 -8.82
C GLU A 94 1.40 -2.11 -7.48
N LEU A 95 0.38 -2.63 -6.79
CA LEU A 95 0.05 -2.20 -5.43
C LEU A 95 1.20 -2.45 -4.45
N TYR A 96 1.85 -3.61 -4.52
CA TYR A 96 2.99 -3.95 -3.66
C TYR A 96 4.15 -2.98 -3.89
N LYS A 97 4.57 -2.78 -5.15
CA LYS A 97 5.65 -1.85 -5.52
C LYS A 97 5.37 -0.44 -4.99
N LYS A 98 4.19 0.11 -5.29
CA LYS A 98 3.80 1.45 -4.84
C LYS A 98 3.76 1.53 -3.32
N SER A 99 3.21 0.53 -2.64
CA SER A 99 3.14 0.50 -1.17
C SER A 99 4.54 0.42 -0.53
N LEU A 100 5.46 -0.34 -1.13
CA LEU A 100 6.84 -0.46 -0.64
C LEU A 100 7.58 0.87 -0.80
N PHE A 101 7.45 1.50 -1.97
CA PHE A 101 8.02 2.81 -2.22
C PHE A 101 7.45 3.87 -1.26
N MET A 102 6.12 3.96 -1.15
CA MET A 102 5.45 4.96 -0.31
C MET A 102 5.70 4.73 1.19
N SER A 103 5.75 3.49 1.65
CA SER A 103 6.14 3.18 3.03
C SER A 103 7.56 3.65 3.33
N SER A 104 8.48 3.45 2.38
CA SER A 104 9.87 3.92 2.50
C SER A 104 9.93 5.44 2.56
N TYR A 105 9.19 6.11 1.68
CA TYR A 105 9.07 7.56 1.61
C TYR A 105 8.51 8.17 2.89
N ILE A 106 7.44 7.60 3.43
CA ILE A 106 6.85 8.06 4.69
C ILE A 106 7.86 7.90 5.84
N CYS A 107 8.54 6.76 5.91
CA CYS A 107 9.53 6.50 6.93
C CYS A 107 10.67 7.52 6.88
N SER A 108 11.23 7.81 5.69
CA SER A 108 12.36 8.73 5.54
C SER A 108 11.97 10.20 5.69
N ASN A 109 10.90 10.64 5.02
CA ASN A 109 10.62 12.06 4.83
C ASN A 109 9.69 12.64 5.90
N TYR A 110 8.82 11.82 6.51
CA TYR A 110 7.83 12.33 7.46
C TYR A 110 8.03 11.84 8.91
N LEU A 111 8.51 10.61 9.10
CA LEU A 111 8.60 10.00 10.44
C LEU A 111 10.03 9.99 11.02
N GLY A 112 11.04 10.44 10.27
CA GLY A 112 12.44 10.41 10.72
C GLY A 112 13.00 8.99 10.92
N MET A 113 12.34 7.97 10.38
CA MET A 113 12.74 6.56 10.46
C MET A 113 13.73 6.22 9.34
N TYR A 114 14.86 6.94 9.29
CA TYR A 114 15.79 6.90 8.15
C TYR A 114 16.31 5.51 7.81
N THR A 115 16.67 4.69 8.80
CA THR A 115 17.13 3.31 8.54
C THR A 115 16.02 2.45 7.92
N LYS A 116 14.76 2.63 8.32
CA LYS A 116 13.63 1.90 7.73
C LYS A 116 13.39 2.34 6.29
N GLY A 117 13.40 3.65 6.02
CA GLY A 117 13.31 4.18 4.67
C GLY A 117 14.44 3.70 3.77
N PHE A 118 15.70 3.79 4.24
CA PHE A 118 16.88 3.34 3.51
C PHE A 118 16.82 1.85 3.16
N ASN A 119 16.47 1.00 4.13
CA ASN A 119 16.33 -0.43 3.88
C ASN A 119 15.17 -0.73 2.91
N GLY A 120 14.07 0.02 3.01
CA GLY A 120 12.93 -0.12 2.12
C GLY A 120 13.27 0.21 0.66
N TYR A 121 13.96 1.31 0.40
CA TYR A 121 14.40 1.67 -0.95
C TYR A 121 15.43 0.70 -1.54
N ASN A 122 16.40 0.22 -0.73
CA ASN A 122 17.31 -0.82 -1.19
C ASN A 122 16.54 -2.09 -1.57
N SER A 123 15.58 -2.50 -0.74
CA SER A 123 14.74 -3.67 -1.03
C SER A 123 13.88 -3.47 -2.28
N PHE A 124 13.38 -2.26 -2.52
CA PHE A 124 12.66 -1.91 -3.75
C PHE A 124 13.56 -2.07 -4.98
N LEU A 125 14.76 -1.50 -4.97
CA LEU A 125 15.70 -1.57 -6.10
C LEU A 125 16.27 -2.97 -6.34
N GLU A 126 16.41 -3.78 -5.30
CA GLU A 126 16.81 -5.19 -5.42
C GLU A 126 15.73 -6.01 -6.15
N GLN A 127 14.45 -5.79 -5.81
CA GLN A 127 13.34 -6.54 -6.38
C GLN A 127 12.89 -6.00 -7.74
N PHE A 128 12.92 -4.68 -7.93
CA PHE A 128 12.32 -4.01 -9.07
C PHE A 128 13.28 -2.99 -9.71
N PRO A 129 14.50 -3.39 -10.12
CA PRO A 129 15.55 -2.47 -10.57
C PRO A 129 15.22 -1.65 -11.83
N ASN A 130 14.23 -2.09 -12.61
CA ASN A 130 13.80 -1.47 -13.87
C ASN A 130 12.39 -0.86 -13.79
N ASP A 131 11.85 -0.73 -12.58
CA ASP A 131 10.53 -0.12 -12.37
C ASP A 131 10.56 1.40 -12.59
N GLU A 132 9.41 1.99 -12.94
CA GLU A 132 9.31 3.43 -13.17
C GLU A 132 9.73 4.27 -11.95
N LEU A 133 9.56 3.74 -10.74
CA LEU A 133 9.95 4.42 -9.50
C LEU A 133 11.43 4.22 -9.13
N SER A 134 12.20 3.45 -9.90
CA SER A 134 13.59 3.11 -9.56
C SER A 134 14.50 4.32 -9.49
N GLU A 135 14.38 5.27 -10.44
CA GLU A 135 15.19 6.49 -10.42
C GLU A 135 14.84 7.37 -9.20
N SER A 136 13.56 7.46 -8.84
CA SER A 136 13.13 8.13 -7.62
C SER A 136 13.68 7.44 -6.37
N ALA A 137 13.69 6.11 -6.31
CA ALA A 137 14.23 5.37 -5.18
C ALA A 137 15.75 5.56 -5.04
N LYS A 138 16.49 5.63 -6.16
CA LYS A 138 17.94 5.96 -6.15
C LYS A 138 18.19 7.35 -5.60
N TYR A 139 17.43 8.34 -6.04
CA TYR A 139 17.53 9.71 -5.54
C TYR A 139 17.31 9.79 -4.02
N GLU A 140 16.28 9.12 -3.51
CA GLU A 140 16.01 9.08 -2.06
C GLU A 140 17.16 8.39 -1.29
N LEU A 141 17.74 7.32 -1.82
CA LEU A 141 18.91 6.66 -1.22
C LEU A 141 20.14 7.57 -1.19
N GLU A 142 20.36 8.39 -2.21
CA GLU A 142 21.47 9.36 -2.22
C GLU A 142 21.36 10.34 -1.05
N ILE A 143 20.15 10.83 -0.77
CA ILE A 143 19.88 11.70 0.38
C ILE A 143 20.15 10.94 1.69
N LEU A 144 19.62 9.71 1.79
CA LEU A 144 19.67 8.89 3.00
C LEU A 144 21.07 8.36 3.34
N ASN A 145 21.96 8.24 2.34
CA ASN A 145 23.34 7.76 2.53
C ASN A 145 24.11 8.57 3.59
N SER A 146 23.87 9.88 3.67
CA SER A 146 24.51 10.75 4.66
C SER A 146 24.15 10.36 6.10
N PHE A 147 22.88 10.03 6.36
CA PHE A 147 22.38 9.57 7.64
C PHE A 147 22.93 8.18 7.99
N GLU A 148 22.98 7.28 6.99
CA GLU A 148 23.49 5.93 7.18
C GLU A 148 25.00 5.90 7.49
N GLN A 149 25.79 6.71 6.79
CA GLN A 149 27.22 6.88 7.10
C GLN A 149 27.43 7.44 8.50
N SER A 150 26.64 8.44 8.90
CA SER A 150 26.69 9.02 10.24
C SER A 150 26.40 7.98 11.32
N LYS A 151 25.35 7.17 11.14
CA LYS A 151 25.02 6.03 12.03
C LYS A 151 26.19 5.06 12.14
N ASN A 152 26.76 4.64 11.02
CA ASN A 152 27.86 3.67 11.00
C ASN A 152 29.13 4.19 11.69
N ASN A 153 29.39 5.49 11.62
CA ASN A 153 30.51 6.11 12.34
C ASN A 153 30.30 6.14 13.86
N LEU A 154 29.04 6.24 14.32
CA LEU A 154 28.70 6.18 15.75
C LEU A 154 28.85 4.76 16.31
N LEU A 155 28.50 3.73 15.54
CA LEU A 155 28.54 2.33 15.96
C LEU A 155 29.95 1.71 15.95
N LYS A 156 30.91 2.34 15.27
CA LYS A 156 32.32 1.90 15.22
C LYS A 156 33.16 2.37 16.43
N LYS A 157 32.57 3.11 17.36
CA LYS A 157 33.19 3.54 18.62
C LYS A 157 32.85 2.57 19.74
#